data_AF-A0A7C5L5K3-F1
#
_entry.id   AF-A0A7C5L5K3-F1
#
_cell.length_a   1.000
_cell.length_b   1.000
_cell.length_c   1.000
_cell.angle_alpha   90.00
_cell.angle_beta   90.00
_cell.angle_gamma   90.00
#
_symmetry.space_group_name_H-M   'P 1'
#
loop_
_entity.id
_entity.type
_entity.pdbx_description
1 polymer ?
#
loop_
_entity_poly.entity_id
_entity_poly.type
_entity_poly.pdbx_seq_one_letter_code
_entity_poly.pdbx_strand_id
1 'polypeptide(L)'
;MKLLKLFIPSLLFYALLLPSCKPDEDICNDPYNSDCPNYDPCLLEAEADASFRLEVRLIKNTSFFGYEPVWYPVEDTFFALNHGARLYFKANSPKMDAYAWTIGGDPRTFTDSVFFLVFTPDEGQVGYVTAQLRVANDTLGNCLATSEQRDTTFKTFYIKGCSIAPGAESPYPMNGVFRGYVDGDSSETHDINVDVLGAGIYSFPGVDFGLVPIIVAPKEMWIYPDGSPRGYAKLQEDYKTLIMDYEVRQDDGSWESHQFVGERVE
;
A
#
# COMPACT_ATOMS: atom_id res chain seq x y z
N MET A 1 26.50 25.61 -78.25
CA MET A 1 25.84 25.82 -76.93
C MET A 1 24.55 26.66 -77.05
N LYS A 2 23.54 26.23 -77.83
CA LYS A 2 22.27 26.99 -78.02
C LYS A 2 20.99 26.17 -77.77
N LEU A 3 21.11 24.92 -77.30
CA LEU A 3 19.97 24.03 -77.07
C LEU A 3 19.51 23.91 -75.60
N LEU A 4 20.20 24.56 -74.65
CA LEU A 4 19.90 24.42 -73.21
C LEU A 4 18.88 25.44 -72.68
N LYS A 5 18.44 26.41 -73.48
CA LYS A 5 17.59 27.53 -73.02
C LYS A 5 16.09 27.35 -73.28
N LEU A 6 15.68 26.28 -73.98
CA LEU A 6 14.27 26.04 -74.29
C LEU A 6 13.58 25.01 -73.37
N PHE A 7 14.32 24.30 -72.53
CA PHE A 7 13.74 23.29 -71.63
C PHE A 7 13.35 23.82 -70.24
N ILE A 8 13.86 24.99 -69.84
CA ILE A 8 13.62 25.58 -68.51
C ILE A 8 12.16 26.08 -68.32
N PRO A 9 11.49 26.73 -69.29
CA PRO A 9 10.11 27.19 -69.07
C PRO A 9 9.09 26.04 -69.10
N SER A 10 9.44 24.87 -69.66
CA SER A 10 8.57 23.69 -69.68
C SER A 10 8.60 22.92 -68.35
N LEU A 11 9.74 22.93 -67.64
CA LEU A 11 9.86 22.29 -66.33
C LEU A 11 9.11 23.07 -65.23
N LEU A 12 9.09 24.41 -65.32
CA LEU A 12 8.37 25.26 -64.36
C LEU A 12 6.84 25.07 -64.45
N PHE A 13 6.33 24.77 -65.65
CA PHE A 13 4.89 24.54 -65.85
C PHE A 13 4.42 23.19 -65.30
N TYR A 14 5.30 22.18 -65.25
CA TYR A 14 5.01 20.88 -64.63
C TYR A 14 5.00 20.94 -63.09
N ALA A 15 5.78 21.83 -62.47
CA ALA A 15 5.79 22.01 -61.02
C ALA A 15 4.52 22.71 -60.48
N LEU A 16 3.84 23.50 -61.31
CA LEU A 16 2.59 24.20 -60.96
C LEU A 16 1.33 23.35 -61.15
N LEU A 17 1.46 22.16 -61.76
CA LEU A 17 0.36 21.22 -62.00
C LEU A 17 0.40 20.00 -61.07
N LEU A 18 1.27 19.98 -60.05
CA LEU A 18 1.05 19.10 -58.91
C LEU A 18 -0.15 19.67 -58.17
N PRO A 19 -1.36 19.06 -58.25
CA PRO A 19 -2.42 19.46 -57.35
C PRO A 19 -1.84 19.35 -55.95
N SER A 20 -1.82 20.45 -55.22
CA SER A 20 -1.80 20.39 -53.78
C SER A 20 -3.12 19.70 -53.40
N CYS A 21 -3.12 18.37 -53.52
CA CYS A 21 -3.89 17.54 -52.62
C CYS A 21 -3.35 17.97 -51.27
N LYS A 22 -4.05 18.92 -50.63
CA LYS A 22 -4.11 18.86 -49.18
C LYS A 22 -4.44 17.40 -48.93
N PRO A 23 -3.58 16.63 -48.24
CA PRO A 23 -3.99 15.28 -47.84
C PRO A 23 -5.37 15.48 -47.26
N ASP A 24 -6.38 14.83 -47.85
CA ASP A 24 -7.77 14.92 -47.41
C ASP A 24 -7.67 14.89 -45.89
N GLU A 25 -7.98 16.02 -45.23
CA GLU A 25 -7.71 16.19 -43.81
C GLU A 25 -8.30 14.95 -43.16
N ASP A 26 -7.43 14.03 -42.71
CA ASP A 26 -7.84 12.71 -42.26
C ASP A 26 -8.92 12.97 -41.23
N ILE A 27 -10.18 12.75 -41.62
CA ILE A 27 -11.32 13.10 -40.77
C ILE A 27 -11.04 12.36 -39.48
N CYS A 28 -10.78 13.13 -38.41
CA CYS A 28 -10.43 12.49 -37.17
C CYS A 28 -11.63 11.65 -36.74
N ASN A 29 -11.41 10.34 -36.62
CA ASN A 29 -12.43 9.35 -36.30
C ASN A 29 -12.22 8.77 -34.89
N ASP A 30 -11.43 9.42 -34.03
CA ASP A 30 -11.23 9.00 -32.66
C ASP A 30 -12.34 9.58 -31.76
N PRO A 31 -13.27 8.76 -31.25
CA PRO A 31 -14.37 9.24 -30.43
C PRO A 31 -13.94 9.64 -29.01
N TYR A 32 -12.69 9.38 -28.60
CA TYR A 32 -12.13 9.82 -27.32
C TYR A 32 -11.45 11.20 -27.40
N ASN A 33 -11.23 11.72 -28.60
CA ASN A 33 -10.54 12.99 -28.81
C ASN A 33 -11.53 14.13 -29.06
N SER A 34 -11.53 15.13 -28.18
CA SER A 34 -12.45 16.28 -28.22
C SER A 34 -12.34 17.15 -29.47
N ASP A 35 -11.25 17.04 -30.22
CA ASP A 35 -11.03 17.79 -31.46
C ASP A 35 -11.68 17.12 -32.68
N CYS A 36 -12.21 15.90 -32.52
CA CYS A 36 -12.72 15.07 -33.59
C CYS A 36 -14.25 15.21 -33.72
N PRO A 37 -14.81 15.29 -34.95
CA PRO A 37 -16.26 15.46 -35.13
C PRO A 37 -17.13 14.33 -34.54
N ASN A 38 -16.55 13.14 -34.33
CA ASN A 38 -17.23 11.99 -33.73
C ASN A 38 -16.92 11.81 -32.24
N TYR A 39 -16.40 12.84 -31.56
CA TYR A 39 -16.16 12.82 -30.13
C TYR A 39 -17.43 12.49 -29.34
N ASP A 40 -17.34 11.48 -28.47
CA ASP A 40 -18.39 11.08 -27.55
C ASP A 40 -17.88 11.20 -26.11
N PRO A 41 -18.29 12.23 -25.35
CA PRO A 41 -17.86 12.41 -23.97
C PRO A 41 -18.30 11.26 -23.06
N CYS A 42 -19.35 10.50 -23.41
CA CYS A 42 -19.81 9.38 -22.61
C CYS A 42 -18.82 8.22 -22.55
N LEU A 43 -17.91 8.11 -23.53
CA LEU A 43 -16.87 7.08 -23.53
C LEU A 43 -15.75 7.36 -22.51
N LEU A 44 -15.67 8.58 -21.98
CA LEU A 44 -14.71 8.98 -20.95
C LEU A 44 -15.25 8.82 -19.52
N GLU A 45 -16.55 8.57 -19.37
CA GLU A 45 -17.20 8.42 -18.07
C GLU A 45 -16.86 7.05 -17.47
N ALA A 46 -16.44 7.07 -16.20
CA ALA A 46 -16.18 5.85 -15.45
C ALA A 46 -17.45 5.42 -14.70
N GLU A 47 -17.76 4.13 -14.72
CA GLU A 47 -18.80 3.56 -13.85
C GLU A 47 -18.49 3.86 -12.37
N ALA A 48 -19.53 3.96 -11.55
CA ALA A 48 -19.37 4.08 -10.11
C ALA A 48 -18.68 2.82 -9.56
N ASP A 49 -17.61 3.03 -8.80
CA ASP A 49 -16.83 1.96 -8.16
C ASP A 49 -16.75 2.22 -6.66
N ALA A 50 -17.50 1.43 -5.90
CA ALA A 50 -17.48 1.48 -4.44
C ALA A 50 -16.42 0.57 -3.83
N SER A 51 -15.50 0.00 -4.62
CA SER A 51 -14.40 -0.77 -4.08
C SER A 51 -13.50 0.10 -3.21
N PHE A 52 -13.01 -0.48 -2.12
CA PHE A 52 -12.16 0.23 -1.17
C PHE A 52 -11.16 -0.67 -0.49
N ARG A 53 -10.18 -0.04 0.15
CA ARG A 53 -9.19 -0.70 0.98
C ARG A 53 -9.09 -0.04 2.35
N LEU A 54 -8.66 -0.85 3.30
CA LEU A 54 -8.36 -0.47 4.66
C LEU A 54 -6.84 -0.44 4.79
N GLU A 55 -6.29 0.60 5.40
CA GLU A 55 -4.84 0.72 5.55
C GLU A 55 -4.48 1.29 6.91
N VAL A 56 -3.33 0.88 7.43
CA VAL A 56 -2.68 1.53 8.55
C VAL A 56 -1.51 2.35 8.03
N ARG A 57 -1.33 3.54 8.61
CA ARG A 57 -0.16 4.37 8.34
C ARG A 57 0.90 4.06 9.40
N LEU A 58 1.97 3.43 8.96
CA LEU A 58 3.14 3.11 9.77
C LEU A 58 4.27 4.08 9.42
N ILE A 59 5.29 4.11 10.27
CA ILE A 59 6.47 4.93 10.05
C ILE A 59 7.64 3.98 9.85
N LYS A 60 8.21 4.00 8.65
CA LYS A 60 9.47 3.32 8.36
C LYS A 60 10.61 4.31 8.58
N ASN A 61 11.56 3.92 9.41
CA ASN A 61 12.82 4.65 9.51
C ASN A 61 13.67 4.28 8.28
N THR A 62 14.10 5.30 7.54
CA THR A 62 14.99 5.16 6.38
C THR A 62 16.42 5.59 6.68
N SER A 63 16.64 6.32 7.78
CA SER A 63 17.94 6.75 8.30
C SER A 63 17.77 7.41 9.67
N PHE A 64 18.88 7.71 10.35
CA PHE A 64 18.88 8.27 11.72
C PHE A 64 17.97 9.52 11.91
N PHE A 65 17.73 10.27 10.83
CA PHE A 65 16.81 11.42 10.81
C PHE A 65 15.64 11.28 9.81
N GLY A 66 15.56 10.17 9.07
CA GLY A 66 14.60 9.94 8.00
C GLY A 66 13.46 9.02 8.44
N TYR A 67 12.24 9.55 8.40
CA TYR A 67 11.02 8.79 8.64
C TYR A 67 10.10 8.93 7.43
N GLU A 68 9.77 7.82 6.79
CA GLU A 68 8.79 7.79 5.69
C GLU A 68 7.50 7.09 6.12
N PRO A 69 6.32 7.66 5.78
CA PRO A 69 5.09 6.96 6.03
C PRO A 69 4.95 5.79 5.06
N VAL A 70 4.69 4.60 5.60
CA VAL A 70 4.37 3.41 4.83
C VAL A 70 2.91 3.06 5.06
N TRP A 71 2.20 2.74 3.99
CA TRP A 71 0.81 2.29 4.04
C TRP A 71 0.77 0.78 3.98
N TYR A 72 0.19 0.16 5.00
CA TYR A 72 0.06 -1.29 5.05
C TYR A 72 -1.41 -1.68 4.95
N PRO A 73 -1.79 -2.59 4.04
CA PRO A 73 -3.18 -3.00 3.87
C PRO A 73 -3.66 -3.82 5.07
N VAL A 74 -4.90 -3.59 5.48
CA VAL A 74 -5.61 -4.42 6.46
C VAL A 74 -6.59 -5.31 5.69
N GLU A 75 -6.29 -6.60 5.67
CA GLU A 75 -7.10 -7.60 4.97
C GLU A 75 -8.27 -8.07 5.83
N ASP A 76 -7.96 -8.62 7.00
CA ASP A 76 -8.90 -9.30 7.88
C ASP A 76 -8.91 -8.74 9.31
N THR A 77 -7.73 -8.46 9.89
CA THR A 77 -7.57 -8.13 11.31
C THR A 77 -6.80 -6.83 11.50
N PHE A 78 -7.40 -5.90 12.25
CA PHE A 78 -6.78 -4.67 12.69
C PHE A 78 -6.39 -4.75 14.17
N PHE A 79 -5.12 -4.50 14.47
CA PHE A 79 -4.57 -4.51 15.83
C PHE A 79 -4.63 -3.11 16.43
N ALA A 80 -5.62 -2.87 17.30
CA ALA A 80 -5.83 -1.59 17.97
C ALA A 80 -4.97 -1.51 19.25
N LEU A 81 -4.08 -0.52 19.32
CA LEU A 81 -3.26 -0.28 20.50
C LEU A 81 -4.05 0.51 21.56
N ASN A 82 -3.73 0.34 22.85
CA ASN A 82 -4.41 1.03 23.97
C ASN A 82 -4.50 2.56 23.82
N HIS A 83 -3.54 3.20 23.15
CA HIS A 83 -3.54 4.65 22.92
C HIS A 83 -4.26 5.10 21.64
N GLY A 84 -4.96 4.17 20.99
CA GLY A 84 -5.66 4.41 19.73
C GLY A 84 -4.75 4.19 18.54
N ALA A 85 -5.16 3.30 17.62
CA ALA A 85 -4.52 3.15 16.32
C ALA A 85 -5.46 3.71 15.23
N ARG A 86 -4.88 4.40 14.24
CA ARG A 86 -5.62 4.97 13.11
C ARG A 86 -5.78 3.91 12.02
N LEU A 87 -7.03 3.55 11.72
CA LEU A 87 -7.38 2.78 10.54
C LEU A 87 -7.94 3.72 9.48
N TYR A 88 -7.32 3.73 8.31
CA TYR A 88 -7.71 4.54 7.17
C TYR A 88 -8.64 3.75 6.25
N PHE A 89 -9.69 4.42 5.79
CA PHE A 89 -10.66 3.93 4.83
C PHE A 89 -10.43 4.72 3.53
N LYS A 90 -10.14 4.02 2.43
CA LYS A 90 -9.79 4.65 1.15
C LYS A 90 -10.58 4.03 0.01
N ALA A 91 -11.41 4.83 -0.65
CA ALA A 91 -12.02 4.44 -1.91
C ALA A 91 -10.92 4.22 -2.97
N ASN A 92 -11.06 3.17 -3.79
CA ASN A 92 -10.10 2.91 -4.87
C ASN A 92 -10.31 3.86 -6.06
N SER A 93 -11.55 4.29 -6.28
CA SER A 93 -11.85 5.37 -7.21
C SER A 93 -11.98 6.71 -6.46
N PRO A 94 -11.01 7.63 -6.60
CA PRO A 94 -10.98 8.89 -5.85
C PRO A 94 -11.79 10.00 -6.51
N LYS A 95 -12.36 9.76 -7.70
CA LYS A 95 -13.10 10.76 -8.49
C LYS A 95 -14.52 10.27 -8.74
N MET A 96 -15.37 10.50 -7.75
CA MET A 96 -16.80 10.20 -7.78
C MET A 96 -17.53 11.41 -7.21
N ASP A 97 -18.77 11.61 -7.61
CA ASP A 97 -19.55 12.78 -7.18
C ASP A 97 -19.93 12.71 -5.72
N ALA A 98 -20.16 11.51 -5.21
CA ALA A 98 -20.50 11.31 -3.81
C ALA A 98 -19.93 10.01 -3.26
N TYR A 99 -19.48 10.08 -2.01
CA TYR A 99 -19.18 8.93 -1.16
C TYR A 99 -20.10 8.97 0.05
N ALA A 100 -20.53 7.80 0.51
CA ALA A 100 -21.22 7.66 1.77
C ALA A 100 -20.75 6.38 2.47
N TRP A 101 -19.96 6.56 3.53
CA TRP A 101 -19.43 5.50 4.35
C TRP A 101 -20.26 5.29 5.60
N THR A 102 -20.49 4.03 5.96
CA THR A 102 -21.01 3.64 7.29
C THR A 102 -20.13 2.54 7.86
N ILE A 103 -19.73 2.69 9.13
CA ILE A 103 -18.73 1.80 9.76
C ILE A 103 -19.32 1.18 11.02
N GLY A 104 -19.68 -0.11 10.94
CA GLY A 104 -20.23 -0.86 12.06
C GLY A 104 -21.43 -0.17 12.71
N GLY A 105 -21.33 0.08 14.02
CA GLY A 105 -22.34 0.81 14.80
C GLY A 105 -22.06 2.30 14.97
N ASP A 106 -21.06 2.88 14.29
CA ASP A 106 -20.80 4.32 14.36
C ASP A 106 -21.98 5.09 13.77
N PRO A 107 -22.58 6.04 14.50
CA PRO A 107 -23.77 6.77 14.03
C PRO A 107 -23.47 7.78 12.93
N ARG A 108 -22.19 8.05 12.63
CA ARG A 108 -21.78 9.05 11.64
C ARG A 108 -21.74 8.44 10.24
N THR A 109 -22.03 9.27 9.25
CA THR A 109 -21.74 9.01 7.83
C THR A 109 -20.55 9.84 7.41
N PHE A 110 -19.59 9.25 6.71
CA PHE A 110 -18.43 9.96 6.16
C PHE A 110 -18.59 10.12 4.66
N THR A 111 -18.19 11.28 4.12
CA THR A 111 -18.42 11.65 2.72
C THR A 111 -17.14 11.86 1.92
N ASP A 112 -15.99 11.75 2.56
CA ASP A 112 -14.69 11.88 1.90
C ASP A 112 -14.28 10.57 1.23
N SER A 113 -13.50 10.65 0.16
CA SER A 113 -12.90 9.47 -0.49
C SER A 113 -11.86 8.78 0.38
N VAL A 114 -11.27 9.52 1.33
CA VAL A 114 -10.30 9.04 2.31
C VAL A 114 -10.56 9.67 3.66
N PHE A 115 -10.68 8.85 4.70
CA PHE A 115 -10.73 9.31 6.10
C PHE A 115 -10.10 8.26 7.02
N PHE A 116 -10.04 8.54 8.32
CA PHE A 116 -9.60 7.55 9.31
C PHE A 116 -10.47 7.59 10.55
N LEU A 117 -10.53 6.45 11.24
CA LEU A 117 -11.05 6.33 12.58
C LEU A 117 -9.94 5.89 13.52
N VAL A 118 -10.06 6.31 14.78
CA VAL A 118 -9.20 5.82 15.86
C VAL A 118 -9.99 4.76 16.61
N PHE A 119 -9.42 3.56 16.73
CA PHE A 119 -10.03 2.51 17.55
C PHE A 119 -9.24 2.31 18.84
N THR A 120 -9.96 2.30 19.95
CA THR A 120 -9.41 2.13 21.32
C THR A 120 -10.02 0.87 21.95
N PRO A 121 -9.21 -0.13 22.34
CA PRO A 121 -9.70 -1.35 22.97
C PRO A 121 -10.53 -1.09 24.23
N ASP A 122 -10.14 -0.07 25.00
CA ASP A 122 -10.75 0.28 26.29
C ASP A 122 -12.20 0.81 26.15
N GLU A 123 -12.61 1.25 24.96
CA GLU A 123 -13.98 1.67 24.67
C GLU A 123 -14.88 0.51 24.19
N GLY A 124 -14.39 -0.74 24.30
CA GLY A 124 -15.13 -1.93 23.87
C GLY A 124 -15.19 -2.12 22.36
N GLN A 125 -14.32 -1.44 21.60
CA GLN A 125 -14.28 -1.47 20.13
C GLN A 125 -13.51 -2.70 19.60
N VAL A 126 -13.74 -3.86 20.19
CA VAL A 126 -13.13 -5.14 19.83
C VAL A 126 -14.19 -6.04 19.20
N GLY A 127 -13.84 -6.77 18.15
CA GLY A 127 -14.75 -7.67 17.45
C GLY A 127 -14.91 -7.36 15.97
N TYR A 128 -15.90 -7.98 15.32
CA TYR A 128 -16.18 -7.77 13.91
C TYR A 128 -16.82 -6.40 13.65
N VAL A 129 -16.30 -5.69 12.66
CA VAL A 129 -16.80 -4.42 12.16
C VAL A 129 -16.99 -4.53 10.65
N THR A 130 -18.16 -4.13 10.16
CA THR A 130 -18.45 -4.05 8.72
C THR A 130 -18.39 -2.61 8.27
N ALA A 131 -17.51 -2.31 7.33
CA ALA A 131 -17.51 -1.07 6.57
C ALA A 131 -18.37 -1.23 5.32
N GLN A 132 -19.23 -0.26 5.05
CA GLN A 132 -19.97 -0.11 3.81
C GLN A 132 -19.55 1.20 3.15
N LEU A 133 -19.26 1.13 1.85
CA LEU A 133 -19.10 2.30 1.00
C LEU A 133 -20.22 2.29 -0.04
N ARG A 134 -20.93 3.41 -0.18
CA ARG A 134 -21.80 3.70 -1.33
C ARG A 134 -21.21 4.84 -2.13
N VAL A 135 -21.18 4.68 -3.44
CA VAL A 135 -20.65 5.65 -4.38
C VAL A 135 -21.72 6.02 -5.39
N ALA A 136 -21.74 7.28 -5.80
CA ALA A 136 -22.49 7.74 -6.95
C ALA A 136 -21.60 8.50 -7.93
N ASN A 137 -21.78 8.23 -9.22
CA ASN A 137 -21.32 9.03 -10.33
C ASN A 137 -22.54 9.49 -11.13
N ASP A 138 -23.02 10.68 -10.80
CA ASP A 138 -24.15 11.35 -11.45
C ASP A 138 -23.67 12.28 -12.60
N THR A 139 -22.36 12.37 -12.84
CA THR A 139 -21.79 13.19 -13.91
C THR A 139 -22.31 12.73 -15.28
N LEU A 140 -22.87 13.68 -16.04
CA LEU A 140 -23.51 13.47 -17.35
C LEU A 140 -24.60 12.39 -17.31
N GLY A 141 -25.66 12.59 -16.51
CA GLY A 141 -26.74 11.65 -16.19
C GLY A 141 -27.48 10.89 -17.31
N ASN A 142 -27.05 10.99 -18.58
CA ASN A 142 -27.48 10.17 -19.70
C ASN A 142 -26.39 9.21 -20.26
N CYS A 143 -25.13 9.32 -19.84
CA CYS A 143 -24.03 8.52 -20.39
C CYS A 143 -23.98 7.11 -19.79
N LEU A 144 -24.22 7.00 -18.49
CA LEU A 144 -24.21 5.74 -17.75
C LEU A 144 -25.64 5.24 -17.54
N ALA A 145 -25.85 3.93 -17.61
CA ALA A 145 -27.08 3.31 -17.17
C ALA A 145 -27.27 3.53 -15.66
N THR A 146 -28.52 3.53 -15.17
CA THR A 146 -28.79 3.74 -13.74
C THR A 146 -28.07 2.75 -12.82
N SER A 147 -27.78 1.53 -13.29
CA SER A 147 -26.99 0.53 -12.55
C SER A 147 -25.49 0.83 -12.48
N GLU A 148 -24.97 1.63 -13.42
CA GLU A 148 -23.57 2.03 -13.52
C GLU A 148 -23.30 3.34 -12.78
N GLN A 149 -24.34 4.13 -12.49
CA GLN A 149 -24.23 5.39 -11.76
C GLN A 149 -24.02 5.20 -10.26
N ARG A 150 -24.31 4.01 -9.70
CA ARG A 150 -24.25 3.75 -8.26
C ARG A 150 -23.72 2.38 -7.97
N ASP A 151 -22.80 2.31 -7.01
CA ASP A 151 -22.28 1.04 -6.52
C ASP A 151 -22.25 1.03 -4.98
N THR A 152 -22.25 -0.17 -4.41
CA THR A 152 -22.17 -0.39 -2.96
C THR A 152 -21.37 -1.64 -2.65
N THR A 153 -20.28 -1.48 -1.90
CA THR A 153 -19.44 -2.58 -1.44
C THR A 153 -19.39 -2.65 0.07
N PHE A 154 -19.18 -3.85 0.60
CA PHE A 154 -19.03 -4.13 2.03
C PHE A 154 -17.72 -4.85 2.29
N LYS A 155 -17.05 -4.53 3.40
CA LYS A 155 -15.89 -5.27 3.90
C LYS A 155 -16.04 -5.46 5.40
N THR A 156 -15.96 -6.71 5.85
CA THR A 156 -15.94 -7.04 7.28
C THR A 156 -14.51 -7.35 7.71
N PHE A 157 -14.09 -6.79 8.83
CA PHE A 157 -12.78 -7.00 9.44
C PHE A 157 -12.93 -7.15 10.95
N TYR A 158 -11.95 -7.76 11.60
CA TYR A 158 -11.90 -7.98 13.03
C TYR A 158 -10.98 -6.97 13.69
N ILE A 159 -11.43 -6.32 14.76
CA ILE A 159 -10.59 -5.47 15.59
C ILE A 159 -10.13 -6.27 16.79
N LYS A 160 -8.81 -6.44 16.92
CA LYS A 160 -8.15 -7.09 18.05
C LYS A 160 -7.48 -6.01 18.90
N GLY A 161 -7.88 -5.92 20.17
CA GLY A 161 -7.22 -5.02 21.11
C GLY A 161 -5.87 -5.57 21.56
N CYS A 162 -4.84 -4.73 21.54
CA CYS A 162 -3.49 -5.03 21.99
C CYS A 162 -3.20 -4.23 23.27
N SER A 163 -3.07 -4.94 24.40
CA SER A 163 -2.72 -4.32 25.67
C SER A 163 -1.21 -4.24 25.85
N ILE A 164 -0.71 -3.04 26.15
CA ILE A 164 0.71 -2.80 26.50
C ILE A 164 0.98 -3.01 28.00
N ALA A 165 0.01 -3.52 28.76
CA ALA A 165 0.19 -3.71 30.20
C ALA A 165 1.29 -4.75 30.46
N PRO A 166 2.23 -4.50 31.39
CA PRO A 166 3.26 -5.48 31.74
C PRO A 166 2.65 -6.84 32.10
N GLY A 167 3.12 -7.91 31.45
CA GLY A 167 2.63 -9.27 31.68
C GLY A 167 1.32 -9.63 30.96
N ALA A 168 0.71 -8.72 30.19
CA ALA A 168 -0.36 -9.09 29.28
C ALA A 168 0.22 -9.83 28.07
N GLU A 169 -0.38 -10.96 27.71
CA GLU A 169 -0.09 -11.60 26.42
C GLU A 169 -0.53 -10.65 25.30
N SER A 170 0.44 -10.08 24.58
CA SER A 170 0.15 -9.28 23.41
C SER A 170 -0.39 -10.19 22.30
N PRO A 171 -1.60 -9.93 21.77
CA PRO A 171 -2.14 -10.71 20.67
C PRO A 171 -1.49 -10.35 19.32
N TYR A 172 -0.46 -9.50 19.32
CA TYR A 172 0.24 -9.14 18.11
C TYR A 172 0.96 -10.37 17.53
N PRO A 173 0.84 -10.66 16.22
CA PRO A 173 1.33 -11.92 15.68
C PRO A 173 2.81 -12.14 15.93
N MET A 174 3.66 -11.13 15.76
CA MET A 174 5.10 -11.27 15.99
C MET A 174 5.52 -11.35 17.47
N ASN A 175 4.62 -11.16 18.44
CA ASN A 175 5.00 -11.17 19.84
C ASN A 175 5.29 -12.60 20.33
N GLY A 176 6.42 -12.82 21.00
CA GLY A 176 6.78 -14.11 21.59
C GLY A 176 8.26 -14.46 21.49
N VAL A 177 8.60 -15.65 21.98
CA VAL A 177 9.96 -16.20 21.89
C VAL A 177 10.04 -17.14 20.68
N PHE A 178 11.06 -16.96 19.86
CA PHE A 178 11.35 -17.81 18.71
C PHE A 178 12.68 -18.51 18.93
N ARG A 179 12.69 -19.84 18.91
CA ARG A 179 13.89 -20.66 19.05
C ARG A 179 14.32 -21.20 17.70
N GLY A 180 15.57 -20.98 17.33
CA GLY A 180 16.04 -21.25 15.97
C GLY A 180 17.54 -21.34 15.82
N TYR A 181 17.96 -21.32 14.56
CA TYR A 181 19.34 -21.46 14.12
C TYR A 181 19.76 -20.25 13.30
N VAL A 182 21.05 -19.92 13.33
CA VAL A 182 21.66 -18.87 12.50
C VAL A 182 22.43 -19.52 11.36
N ASP A 183 22.24 -19.03 10.13
CA ASP A 183 22.91 -19.49 8.90
C ASP A 183 22.78 -21.00 8.63
N GLY A 184 21.72 -21.60 9.17
CA GLY A 184 21.46 -23.04 9.09
C GLY A 184 22.37 -23.89 9.98
N ASP A 185 23.19 -23.29 10.85
CA ASP A 185 24.01 -24.04 11.79
C ASP A 185 23.15 -24.66 12.90
N SER A 186 22.87 -25.95 12.75
CA SER A 186 22.09 -26.73 13.72
C SER A 186 22.82 -27.09 15.02
N SER A 187 24.10 -26.72 15.16
CA SER A 187 24.89 -27.08 16.34
C SER A 187 24.58 -26.23 17.57
N GLU A 188 24.05 -25.02 17.37
CA GLU A 188 23.69 -24.08 18.42
C GLU A 188 22.27 -23.52 18.18
N THR A 189 21.46 -23.47 19.24
CA THR A 189 20.12 -22.87 19.18
C THR A 189 20.11 -21.51 19.86
N HIS A 190 19.41 -20.56 19.27
CA HIS A 190 19.24 -19.23 19.83
C HIS A 190 17.77 -18.92 20.08
N ASP A 191 17.49 -18.21 21.17
CA ASP A 191 16.17 -17.67 21.48
C ASP A 191 16.13 -16.18 21.14
N ILE A 192 15.15 -15.77 20.33
CA ILE A 192 14.84 -14.38 20.02
C ILE A 192 13.50 -14.04 20.65
N ASN A 193 13.52 -13.23 21.69
CA ASN A 193 12.30 -12.70 22.32
C ASN A 193 11.91 -11.38 21.65
N VAL A 194 10.79 -11.41 20.92
CA VAL A 194 10.19 -10.26 20.25
C VAL A 194 9.06 -9.71 21.12
N ASP A 195 9.25 -8.51 21.64
CA ASP A 195 8.23 -7.74 22.34
C ASP A 195 7.87 -6.48 21.54
N VAL A 196 6.82 -6.60 20.77
CA VAL A 196 6.31 -5.53 19.88
C VAL A 196 5.86 -4.32 20.70
N LEU A 197 5.31 -4.53 21.90
CA LEU A 197 4.67 -3.49 22.70
C LEU A 197 5.62 -2.88 23.72
N GLY A 198 6.57 -3.67 24.24
CA GLY A 198 7.76 -3.20 24.97
C GLY A 198 8.83 -2.58 24.06
N ALA A 199 8.56 -2.54 22.75
CA ALA A 199 9.42 -1.97 21.71
C ALA A 199 10.84 -2.56 21.74
N GLY A 200 10.95 -3.89 21.86
CA GLY A 200 12.18 -4.59 22.15
C GLY A 200 12.35 -5.91 21.40
N ILE A 201 13.56 -6.18 20.89
CA ILE A 201 14.09 -7.54 20.77
C ILE A 201 15.12 -7.68 21.88
N TYR A 202 14.86 -8.56 22.85
CA TYR A 202 15.64 -8.61 24.10
C TYR A 202 16.77 -9.65 24.09
N SER A 203 16.80 -10.52 23.09
CA SER A 203 17.85 -11.52 22.92
C SER A 203 18.13 -11.65 21.42
N PHE A 204 19.35 -11.32 21.02
CA PHE A 204 19.75 -11.37 19.63
C PHE A 204 21.11 -12.05 19.52
N PRO A 205 21.30 -13.04 18.63
CA PRO A 205 22.57 -13.74 18.49
C PRO A 205 23.73 -12.77 18.24
N GLY A 206 24.75 -12.81 19.10
CA GLY A 206 25.94 -11.97 18.99
C GLY A 206 25.78 -10.52 19.47
N VAL A 207 24.69 -10.17 20.17
CA VAL A 207 24.43 -8.79 20.61
C VAL A 207 23.87 -8.75 22.04
N ASP A 208 24.56 -8.06 22.95
CA ASP A 208 24.24 -8.01 24.39
C ASP A 208 23.19 -6.94 24.80
N PHE A 209 22.55 -6.26 23.84
CA PHE A 209 21.63 -5.15 24.14
C PHE A 209 20.26 -5.29 23.47
N GLY A 210 19.24 -4.75 24.14
CA GLY A 210 17.88 -4.70 23.63
C GLY A 210 17.76 -3.77 22.42
N LEU A 211 17.23 -4.29 21.33
CA LEU A 211 17.02 -3.53 20.08
C LEU A 211 15.61 -3.00 20.03
N VAL A 212 15.42 -1.80 19.47
CA VAL A 212 14.08 -1.27 19.20
C VAL A 212 13.67 -1.66 17.78
N PRO A 213 12.84 -2.71 17.58
CA PRO A 213 12.33 -3.03 16.26
C PRO A 213 11.38 -1.94 15.79
N ILE A 214 11.36 -1.70 14.49
CA ILE A 214 10.37 -0.84 13.85
C ILE A 214 9.40 -1.75 13.13
N ILE A 215 8.21 -1.88 13.71
CA ILE A 215 7.16 -2.74 13.19
C ILE A 215 6.56 -2.07 11.95
N VAL A 216 6.64 -2.77 10.82
CA VAL A 216 6.14 -2.27 9.52
C VAL A 216 4.91 -3.04 9.03
N ALA A 217 4.59 -4.16 9.68
CA ALA A 217 3.35 -4.91 9.47
C ALA A 217 3.09 -5.86 10.66
N PRO A 218 1.87 -6.43 10.79
CA PRO A 218 1.59 -7.50 11.75
C PRO A 218 2.55 -8.69 11.70
N LYS A 219 3.11 -8.98 10.52
CA LYS A 219 4.04 -10.08 10.25
C LYS A 219 5.44 -9.62 9.84
N GLU A 220 5.73 -8.32 9.82
CA GLU A 220 6.99 -7.80 9.29
C GLU A 220 7.56 -6.69 10.18
N MET A 221 8.85 -6.77 10.48
CA MET A 221 9.55 -5.74 11.24
C MET A 221 10.93 -5.46 10.66
N TRP A 222 11.37 -4.21 10.80
CA TRP A 222 12.74 -3.82 10.51
C TRP A 222 13.54 -3.82 11.81
N ILE A 223 14.75 -4.37 11.72
CA ILE A 223 15.73 -4.36 12.79
C ILE A 223 16.61 -3.13 12.55
N TYR A 224 16.53 -2.18 13.46
CA TYR A 224 17.35 -0.97 13.61
C TYR A 224 18.23 -0.56 12.40
N PRO A 225 17.76 0.30 11.48
CA PRO A 225 18.42 0.56 10.18
C PRO A 225 19.82 1.20 10.29
N ASP A 226 20.11 1.92 11.37
CA ASP A 226 21.35 2.72 11.54
C ASP A 226 22.33 2.14 12.57
N GLY A 227 22.14 0.90 13.02
CA GLY A 227 22.92 0.28 14.09
C GLY A 227 23.26 -1.17 13.79
N SER A 228 23.94 -1.81 14.73
CA SER A 228 24.33 -3.21 14.63
C SER A 228 23.55 -3.98 15.69
N PRO A 229 22.67 -4.92 15.33
CA PRO A 229 22.38 -5.41 13.99
C PRO A 229 21.33 -4.53 13.27
N ARG A 230 21.31 -4.62 11.95
CA ARG A 230 20.24 -4.08 11.09
C ARG A 230 19.65 -5.15 10.21
N GLY A 231 18.40 -5.06 9.81
CA GLY A 231 17.79 -6.13 9.02
C GLY A 231 16.29 -6.06 8.88
N TYR A 232 15.71 -7.19 8.50
CA TYR A 232 14.30 -7.37 8.28
C TYR A 232 13.88 -8.76 8.77
N ALA A 233 12.76 -8.81 9.46
CA ALA A 233 12.20 -10.05 9.97
C ALA A 233 10.76 -10.22 9.49
N LYS A 234 10.41 -11.45 9.13
CA LYS A 234 9.12 -11.85 8.60
C LYS A 234 8.61 -13.12 9.28
N LEU A 235 7.43 -13.01 9.87
CA LEU A 235 6.65 -14.15 10.34
C LEU A 235 5.97 -14.82 9.14
N GLN A 236 6.17 -16.12 8.99
CA GLN A 236 5.58 -16.91 7.92
C GLN A 236 4.06 -17.08 8.11
N GLU A 237 3.39 -17.59 7.07
CA GLU A 237 1.94 -17.77 7.04
C GLU A 237 1.42 -18.79 8.06
N ASP A 238 2.29 -19.63 8.61
CA ASP A 238 1.95 -20.55 9.71
C ASP A 238 1.83 -19.85 11.08
N TYR A 239 2.19 -18.56 11.15
CA TYR A 239 2.26 -17.75 12.37
C TYR A 239 3.21 -18.31 13.44
N LYS A 240 4.10 -19.24 13.08
CA LYS A 240 5.02 -19.93 13.99
C LYS A 240 6.48 -19.72 13.61
N THR A 241 6.77 -19.71 12.32
CA THR A 241 8.13 -19.58 11.82
C THR A 241 8.49 -18.11 11.62
N LEU A 242 9.54 -17.63 12.28
CA LEU A 242 10.14 -16.32 12.07
C LEU A 242 11.44 -16.48 11.27
N ILE A 243 11.53 -15.76 10.16
CA ILE A 243 12.76 -15.65 9.37
C ILE A 243 13.28 -14.22 9.53
N MET A 244 14.56 -14.06 9.86
CA MET A 244 15.19 -12.76 10.03
C MET A 244 16.47 -12.70 9.21
N ASP A 245 16.51 -11.83 8.22
CA ASP A 245 17.72 -11.51 7.47
C ASP A 245 18.32 -10.24 8.07
N TYR A 246 19.56 -10.31 8.55
CA TYR A 246 20.19 -9.18 9.24
C TYR A 246 21.68 -9.10 8.96
N GLU A 247 22.25 -7.96 9.30
CA GLU A 247 23.67 -7.67 9.20
C GLU A 247 24.20 -7.19 10.56
N VAL A 248 25.36 -7.70 10.94
CA VAL A 248 26.10 -7.28 12.13
C VAL A 248 27.34 -6.52 11.68
N ARG A 249 27.61 -5.38 12.29
CA ARG A 249 28.83 -4.61 12.06
C ARG A 249 29.97 -5.18 12.89
N GLN A 250 31.05 -5.56 12.22
CA GLN A 250 32.27 -6.09 12.82
C GLN A 250 33.18 -4.97 13.34
N ASP A 251 34.16 -5.31 14.18
CA ASP A 251 35.12 -4.36 14.78
C ASP A 251 35.96 -3.60 13.72
N ASP A 252 36.23 -4.22 12.57
CA ASP A 252 36.93 -3.59 11.44
C ASP A 252 36.03 -2.66 10.61
N GLY A 253 34.76 -2.55 10.99
CA GLY A 253 33.74 -1.74 10.34
C GLY A 253 33.06 -2.41 9.16
N SER A 254 33.43 -3.63 8.79
CA SER A 254 32.72 -4.43 7.79
C SER A 254 31.35 -4.89 8.30
N TRP A 255 30.49 -5.34 7.38
CA TRP A 255 29.19 -5.90 7.70
C TRP A 255 29.18 -7.37 7.30
N GLU A 256 28.67 -8.21 8.20
CA GLU A 256 28.45 -9.63 7.97
C GLU A 256 26.95 -9.92 7.94
N SER A 257 26.49 -10.62 6.91
CA SER A 257 25.09 -10.98 6.74
C SER A 257 24.80 -12.33 7.37
N HIS A 258 23.68 -12.42 8.06
CA HIS A 258 23.19 -13.61 8.74
C HIS A 258 21.71 -13.82 8.47
N GLN A 259 21.27 -15.06 8.58
CA GLN A 259 19.86 -15.44 8.58
C GLN A 259 19.51 -16.24 9.82
N PHE A 260 18.56 -15.76 10.61
CA PHE A 260 17.92 -16.56 11.66
C PHE A 260 16.63 -17.19 11.14
N VAL A 261 16.43 -18.47 11.44
CA VAL A 261 15.17 -19.18 11.22
C VAL A 261 14.77 -19.86 12.52
N GLY A 262 13.64 -19.44 13.11
CA GLY A 262 13.17 -19.97 14.38
C GLY A 262 11.67 -20.22 14.44
N GLU A 263 11.29 -21.19 15.26
CA GLU A 263 9.91 -21.55 15.55
C GLU A 263 9.47 -20.94 16.88
N ARG A 264 8.22 -20.51 16.97
CA ARG A 264 7.66 -19.97 18.21
C ARG A 264 7.68 -21.03 19.31
N VAL A 265 8.19 -20.64 20.47
CA VAL A 265 8.13 -21.43 21.70
C VAL A 265 6.76 -21.18 22.35
N GLU A 266 5.99 -22.25 22.53
CA GLU A 266 4.70 -22.22 23.24
C GLU A 266 4.86 -21.95 24.75
#